data_AF-A0A434TS30-F1
#
_entry.id   AF-A0A434TS30-F1
#
_cell.length_a   1.000
_cell.length_b   1.000
_cell.length_c   1.000
_cell.angle_alpha   90.00
_cell.angle_beta   90.00
_cell.angle_gamma   90.00
#
_symmetry.space_group_name_H-M   'P 1'
#
loop_
_entity.id
_entity.type
_entity.pdbx_description
1 polymer ?
#
loop_
_entity_poly.entity_id
_entity_poly.type
_entity_poly.pdbx_seq_one_letter_code
_entity_poly.pdbx_strand_id
1 'polypeptide(L)' 'MARTTSPFVMVIADHAKKEFSVEGPMTDDTRWNKAIAAANVAGRNVNCSTTEASIEQAAADYASQFGYKRVPAGSIVSRS' A
#
# COMPACT_ATOMS: atom_id res chain seq x y z
N MET A 1 -13.72 -22.32 13.98
CA MET A 1 -13.43 -22.22 12.53
C MET A 1 -12.59 -20.98 12.32
N ALA A 2 -11.33 -21.11 11.89
CA ALA A 2 -10.55 -19.93 11.50
C ALA A 2 -11.18 -19.37 10.23
N ARG A 3 -11.53 -18.09 10.19
CA ARG A 3 -11.91 -17.43 8.94
C ARG A 3 -10.66 -17.48 8.05
N THR A 4 -10.70 -18.23 6.96
CA THR A 4 -9.71 -18.14 5.91
C THR A 4 -9.90 -16.78 5.24
N THR A 5 -9.13 -15.78 5.69
CA THR A 5 -9.08 -14.48 5.00
C THR A 5 -8.44 -14.72 3.64
N SER A 6 -9.18 -14.42 2.56
CA SER A 6 -8.62 -14.45 1.21
C SER A 6 -7.41 -13.51 1.14
N PRO A 7 -6.29 -13.92 0.50
CA PRO A 7 -5.16 -13.03 0.31
C PRO A 7 -5.58 -11.79 -0.48
N PHE A 8 -5.11 -10.63 -0.06
CA PHE A 8 -5.33 -9.34 -0.70
C PHE A 8 -4.00 -8.60 -0.87
N VAL A 9 -3.97 -7.61 -1.74
CA VAL A 9 -2.86 -6.66 -1.87
C VAL A 9 -3.25 -5.31 -1.29
N MET A 10 -2.26 -4.53 -0.91
CA MET A 10 -2.45 -3.19 -0.36
C MET A 10 -1.66 -2.20 -1.20
N VAL A 11 -2.33 -1.19 -1.75
CA VAL A 11 -1.68 -0.06 -2.38
C VAL A 11 -1.39 0.97 -1.29
N ILE A 12 -0.15 1.42 -1.21
CA ILE A 12 0.26 2.51 -0.30
C ILE A 12 0.75 3.65 -1.18
N ALA A 13 0.25 4.87 -0.97
CA ALA A 13 0.72 6.03 -1.72
C ALA A 13 1.17 7.18 -0.83
N ASP A 14 2.23 7.85 -1.29
CA ASP A 14 2.73 9.10 -0.75
C ASP A 14 2.31 10.20 -1.72
N HIS A 15 1.23 10.92 -1.38
CA HIS A 15 0.67 11.95 -2.23
C HIS A 15 1.61 13.14 -2.45
N ALA A 16 2.45 13.45 -1.46
CA ALA A 16 3.40 14.55 -1.56
C ALA A 16 4.47 14.24 -2.62
N LYS A 17 4.88 12.98 -2.74
CA LYS A 17 5.87 12.54 -3.73
C LYS A 17 5.25 12.06 -5.05
N LYS A 18 3.93 11.88 -5.11
CA LYS A 18 3.21 11.23 -6.22
C LYS A 18 3.79 9.84 -6.53
N GLU A 19 4.12 9.11 -5.47
CA GLU A 19 4.66 7.75 -5.53
C GLU A 19 3.68 6.76 -4.89
N PHE A 20 3.69 5.52 -5.37
CA PHE A 20 2.92 4.43 -4.76
C PHE A 20 3.69 3.11 -4.79
N SER A 21 3.44 2.23 -3.81
CA SER A 21 3.88 0.84 -3.81
C SER A 21 2.68 -0.09 -3.71
N VAL A 22 2.84 -1.33 -4.16
CA VAL A 22 1.85 -2.39 -3.98
C VAL A 22 2.49 -3.45 -3.12
N GLU A 23 1.82 -3.79 -2.03
CA GLU A 23 2.28 -4.67 -0.97
C GLU A 23 1.46 -5.97 -0.96
N GLY A 24 2.07 -7.06 -0.49
CA GLY A 24 1.41 -8.36 -0.40
C GLY A 24 1.75 -9.28 -1.59
N PRO A 25 0.86 -10.25 -1.92
CA PRO A 25 -0.40 -10.53 -1.24
C PRO A 25 -0.20 -10.92 0.24
N MET A 26 -1.19 -10.61 1.08
CA MET A 26 -1.17 -10.81 2.53
C MET A 26 -2.56 -11.18 3.06
N THR A 27 -2.61 -11.72 4.27
CA THR A 27 -3.87 -11.99 5.00
C THR A 27 -3.99 -11.16 6.28
N ASP A 28 -2.92 -10.44 6.65
CA ASP A 28 -2.83 -9.54 7.79
C ASP A 28 -2.03 -8.30 7.37
N ASP A 29 -2.67 -7.13 7.47
CA ASP A 29 -2.12 -5.83 7.11
C ASP A 29 -1.60 -5.02 8.32
N THR A 30 -1.64 -5.59 9.53
CA THR A 30 -1.35 -4.91 10.79
C THR A 30 0.01 -4.17 10.75
N ARG A 31 1.04 -4.78 10.15
CA ARG A 31 2.37 -4.16 10.06
C ARG A 31 2.39 -2.91 9.18
N TRP A 32 1.64 -2.90 8.08
CA TRP A 32 1.59 -1.76 7.17
C TRP A 32 0.73 -0.64 7.76
N ASN A 33 -0.41 -0.97 8.37
CA ASN A 33 -1.24 0.01 9.08
C ASN A 33 -0.46 0.72 10.19
N LYS A 34 0.34 -0.02 10.98
CA LYS A 34 1.23 0.58 12.00
C LYS A 34 2.29 1.50 11.39
N ALA A 35 2.93 1.08 10.30
CA ALA A 35 3.97 1.88 9.65
C ALA A 35 3.41 3.15 8.98
N ILE A 36 2.23 3.07 8.37
CA ILE A 36 1.51 4.23 7.82
C ILE A 36 1.13 5.20 8.94
N ALA A 37 0.60 4.70 10.06
CA ALA A 37 0.29 5.53 11.21
C ALA A 37 1.54 6.26 11.74
N ALA A 38 2.66 5.56 11.87
CA ALA A 38 3.93 6.17 12.27
C ALA A 38 4.42 7.25 11.29
N ALA A 39 4.35 6.97 9.98
CA ALA A 39 4.71 7.94 8.94
C ALA A 39 3.84 9.21 9.00
N ASN A 40 2.53 9.07 9.24
CA ASN A 40 1.61 10.19 9.35
C ASN A 40 1.82 10.99 10.65
N VAL A 41 2.13 10.33 11.77
CA VAL A 41 2.55 11.01 13.02
C VAL A 41 3.82 11.83 12.79
N ALA A 42 4.74 11.35 11.95
CA ALA A 42 5.94 12.09 11.55
C ALA A 42 5.69 13.21 10.52
N GLY A 43 4.42 13.53 10.21
CA GLY A 43 4.03 14.64 9.33
C GLY A 43 4.01 14.31 7.84
N ARG A 44 4.11 13.02 7.46
CA ARG A 44 3.89 12.61 6.06
C ARG A 44 2.38 12.49 5.78
N ASN A 45 2.02 12.49 4.49
CA ASN A 45 0.65 12.26 4.04
C ASN A 45 0.61 10.97 3.21
N VAL A 46 0.63 9.84 3.92
CA VAL A 46 0.59 8.49 3.34
C VAL A 46 -0.79 7.90 3.53
N ASN A 47 -1.37 7.37 2.45
CA ASN A 47 -2.65 6.68 2.48
C ASN A 47 -2.50 5.22 2.03
N CYS A 48 -3.57 4.44 2.20
CA CYS A 48 -3.63 3.09 1.69
C CYS A 48 -5.03 2.65 1.28
N SER A 49 -5.09 1.69 0.36
CA SER A 49 -6.29 0.95 -0.03
C SER A 49 -5.97 -0.52 -0.24
N THR A 50 -6.95 -1.40 -0.08
CA THR A 50 -6.80 -2.84 -0.28
C THR A 50 -7.64 -3.32 -1.46
N THR A 51 -7.20 -4.39 -2.12
CA THR A 51 -7.95 -5.04 -3.21
C THR A 51 -7.57 -6.52 -3.29
N GLU A 52 -8.49 -7.36 -3.74
CA GLU A 52 -8.25 -8.78 -4.02
C GLU A 52 -7.62 -9.01 -5.41
N ALA A 53 -7.38 -7.95 -6.17
CA ALA A 53 -6.70 -8.02 -7.46
C ALA A 53 -5.23 -8.48 -7.32
N SER A 54 -4.63 -8.92 -8.43
CA SER A 54 -3.20 -9.21 -8.47
C SER A 54 -2.38 -7.94 -8.26
N ILE A 55 -1.11 -8.09 -7.85
CA ILE A 55 -0.17 -6.97 -7.69
C ILE A 55 -0.10 -6.12 -8.97
N GLU A 56 -0.02 -6.78 -10.13
CA GLU A 56 0.11 -6.09 -11.41
C GLU A 56 -1.18 -5.38 -11.82
N GLN A 57 -2.34 -5.97 -11.55
CA GLN A 57 -3.63 -5.33 -11.81
C GLN A 57 -3.81 -4.09 -10.92
N ALA A 58 -3.59 -4.24 -9.61
CA ALA A 58 -3.67 -3.12 -8.67
C ALA A 58 -2.70 -1.99 -9.03
N ALA A 59 -1.50 -2.33 -9.49
CA ALA A 59 -0.52 -1.35 -9.95
C ALA A 59 -0.97 -0.62 -11.22
N ALA A 60 -1.48 -1.36 -12.22
CA ALA A 60 -1.97 -0.78 -13.46
C ALA A 60 -3.17 0.14 -13.21
N ASP A 61 -4.13 -0.29 -12.39
CA ASP A 61 -5.32 0.48 -12.05
C ASP A 61 -4.95 1.78 -11.33
N TYR A 62 -4.09 1.70 -10.31
CA TYR A 62 -3.68 2.87 -9.54
C TYR A 62 -2.85 3.86 -10.38
N ALA A 63 -1.93 3.36 -11.20
CA ALA A 63 -1.17 4.20 -12.13
C ALA A 63 -2.07 4.88 -13.15
N SER A 64 -3.06 4.18 -13.71
CA SER A 64 -4.01 4.74 -14.67
C SER A 64 -4.93 5.78 -14.03
N GLN A 65 -5.34 5.59 -12.78
CA GLN A 65 -6.27 6.48 -12.09
C GLN A 65 -5.60 7.79 -11.64
N PHE A 66 -4.37 7.71 -11.12
CA PHE A 66 -3.72 8.85 -10.45
C PHE A 66 -2.47 9.37 -11.16
N GLY A 67 -1.89 8.63 -12.11
CA GLY A 67 -0.66 9.00 -12.80
C GLY A 67 0.58 9.00 -11.90
N TYR A 68 0.57 8.24 -10.80
CA TYR A 68 1.67 8.19 -9.84
C TYR A 68 2.77 7.23 -10.31
N LYS A 69 3.99 7.44 -9.81
CA LYS A 69 5.12 6.55 -10.09
C LYS A 69 5.09 5.34 -9.15
N ARG A 70 5.11 4.13 -9.70
CA ARG A 70 5.31 2.90 -8.92
C ARG A 70 6.74 2.84 -8.38
N VAL A 71 6.89 2.55 -7.10
CA VAL A 71 8.17 2.28 -6.43
C VAL A 71 8.18 0.87 -5.85
N PRO A 72 9.36 0.30 -5.52
CA PRO A 72 9.44 -1.05 -4.96
C PRO A 72 8.64 -1.18 -3.65
N ALA A 73 8.06 -2.36 -3.41
CA ALA A 73 7.36 -2.68 -2.17
C ALA A 73 8.23 -2.38 -0.93
N GLY A 74 7.58 -1.96 0.16
CA GLY A 74 8.20 -1.49 1.38
C GLY A 74 8.78 -0.08 1.31
N SER A 75 9.11 0.48 0.14
CA SER A 75 9.91 1.72 0.03
C SER A 75 9.24 2.97 0.60
N ILE A 76 7.91 2.99 0.69
CA ILE A 76 7.18 4.15 1.21
C ILE A 76 7.15 4.17 2.74
N VAL A 77 6.98 3.00 3.36
CA VAL A 77 6.79 2.85 4.80
C VAL A 77 8.01 2.29 5.55
N SER A 78 9.06 1.82 4.86
CA SER A 78 10.32 1.37 5.48
C SER A 78 11.28 2.50 5.84
N ARG A 79 11.00 3.74 5.39
CA ARG A 79 11.81 4.94 5.66
C ARG A 79 11.33 5.74 6.88
N SER A 80 10.42 5.20 7.67
CA SER A 80 9.90 5.81 8.90
C SER A 80 10.78 5.52 10.11
#